data_AF-A0A0Y5NSY2-F1
#
_entry.id   AF-A0A0Y5NSY2-F1
#
_cell.length_a   1.000
_cell.length_b   1.000
_cell.length_c   1.000
_cell.angle_alpha   90.00
_cell.angle_beta   90.00
_cell.angle_gamma   90.00
#
_symmetry.space_group_name_H-M   'P 1'
#
loop_
_entity.id
_entity.type
_entity.pdbx_description
1 polymer ?
#
loop_
_entity_poly.entity_id
_entity_poly.type
_entity_poly.pdbx_seq_one_letter_code
_entity_poly.pdbx_strand_id
1 'polypeptide(L)' 'MKVISVLNQKGGSGKTTVATHLARALQLAGNSILLVDSDPQGSSRDWAAVHEEQPVPVIGIDSPTIDRDLKSVV' A
#
# COMPACT_ATOMS: atom_id res chain seq x y z
N MET A 1 12.07 -12.60 -1.96
CA MET A 1 11.14 -11.50 -1.63
C MET A 1 11.95 -10.30 -1.20
N LYS A 2 11.65 -9.10 -1.70
CA LYS A 2 12.30 -7.84 -1.29
C LYS A 2 11.28 -7.00 -0.50
N VAL A 3 11.72 -6.35 0.58
CA VAL A 3 10.90 -5.45 1.39
C VAL A 3 11.49 -4.06 1.32
N ILE A 4 10.67 -3.06 0.99
CA ILE A 4 11.06 -1.66 0.91
C ILE A 4 10.18 -0.89 1.89
N SER A 5 10.81 -0.12 2.79
CA SER A 5 10.11 0.70 3.77
C SER A 5 10.33 2.19 3.48
N VAL A 6 9.24 2.95 3.42
CA VAL A 6 9.28 4.42 3.25
C VAL A 6 9.01 5.07 4.60
N LEU A 7 10.05 5.51 5.29
CA LEU A 7 9.99 5.95 6.70
C LEU A 7 10.44 7.40 6.87
N ASN A 8 9.68 8.16 7.64
CA ASN A 8 9.99 9.52 8.06
C ASN A 8 9.05 9.95 9.21
N GLN A 9 9.59 10.49 10.30
CA GLN A 9 8.82 10.89 11.48
C GLN A 9 7.95 12.13 11.24
N LYS A 10 8.24 12.95 10.22
CA LYS A 10 7.47 14.15 9.93
C LYS A 10 6.15 13.79 9.24
N GLY A 11 5.02 14.25 9.80
CA GLY A 11 3.72 14.26 9.11
C GLY A 11 3.77 15.18 7.88
N GLY A 12 3.15 14.76 6.78
CA GLY A 12 3.16 15.53 5.52
C GLY A 12 4.47 15.45 4.72
N SER A 13 5.40 14.56 5.05
CA SER A 13 6.68 14.40 4.34
C SER A 13 6.59 13.62 3.01
N GLY A 14 5.39 13.30 2.53
CA GLY A 14 5.18 12.59 1.26
C GLY A 14 5.35 11.06 1.29
N LYS A 15 5.40 10.41 2.46
CA LYS A 15 5.60 8.94 2.58
C LYS A 15 4.59 8.13 1.76
N THR A 16 3.30 8.37 1.98
CA THR A 16 2.20 7.70 1.27
C THR A 16 2.31 7.90 -0.23
N THR A 17 2.56 9.15 -0.68
CA THR A 17 2.72 9.48 -2.10
C THR A 17 3.85 8.68 -2.74
N VAL A 18 5.03 8.65 -2.11
CA VAL A 18 6.17 7.90 -2.62
C VAL A 18 5.88 6.40 -2.61
N ALA A 19 5.29 5.87 -1.54
CA ALA A 19 4.99 4.45 -1.41
C ALA A 19 3.98 3.96 -2.47
N THR A 20 2.89 4.68 -2.69
CA THR A 20 1.86 4.30 -3.69
C THR A 20 2.39 4.39 -5.12
N HIS A 21 3.14 5.45 -5.45
CA HIS A 21 3.72 5.61 -6.79
C HIS A 21 4.82 4.58 -7.06
N LEU A 22 5.67 4.29 -6.08
CA LEU A 22 6.70 3.25 -6.21
C LEU A 22 6.05 1.87 -6.41
N ALA A 23 5.02 1.54 -5.63
CA ALA A 23 4.29 0.29 -5.77
C ALA A 23 3.65 0.15 -7.15
N ARG A 24 2.98 1.20 -7.65
CA ARG A 24 2.39 1.21 -8.99
C ARG A 24 3.45 1.10 -10.09
N ALA A 25 4.56 1.83 -9.99
CA ALA A 25 5.63 1.76 -10.97
C ALA A 25 6.24 0.35 -11.06
N LEU A 26 6.45 -0.31 -9.92
CA LEU A 26 6.95 -1.69 -9.89
C LEU A 26 5.93 -2.68 -10.45
N GLN A 27 4.64 -2.49 -10.16
CA GLN A 27 3.55 -3.31 -10.72
C GLN A 27 3.48 -3.17 -12.25
N LEU A 28 3.55 -1.93 -12.76
CA LEU A 28 3.59 -1.65 -14.21
C LEU A 28 4.84 -2.24 -14.89
N ALA A 29 5.94 -2.39 -14.15
CA ALA A 29 7.14 -3.08 -14.60
C ALA A 29 7.02 -4.62 -14.54
N GLY A 30 5.83 -5.17 -14.25
CA GLY A 30 5.56 -6.61 -14.24
C GLY A 30 5.90 -7.32 -12.93
N ASN A 31 6.17 -6.60 -11.84
CA ASN A 31 6.46 -7.22 -10.55
C ASN A 31 5.16 -7.55 -9.79
N SER A 32 5.17 -8.66 -9.06
CA SER A 32 4.16 -8.92 -8.03
C SER A 32 4.44 -8.01 -6.83
N ILE A 33 3.47 -7.17 -6.48
CA ILE A 33 3.59 -6.11 -5.48
C ILE A 33 2.43 -6.20 -4.51
N LEU A 34 2.75 -5.99 -3.22
CA LEU A 34 1.81 -5.77 -2.14
C LEU A 34 2.23 -4.48 -1.42
N LEU A 35 1.32 -3.52 -1.32
CA LEU A 35 1.52 -2.33 -0.50
C LEU A 35 0.96 -2.59 0.90
N VAL A 36 1.78 -2.34 1.92
CA VAL A 36 1.39 -2.49 3.32
C VAL A 36 1.30 -1.10 3.95
N ASP A 37 0.10 -0.74 4.39
CA ASP A 37 -0.17 0.49 5.13
C ASP A 37 -0.10 0.20 6.64
N SER A 38 0.77 0.92 7.34
CA SER A 38 0.89 0.86 8.80
C SER A 38 0.41 2.14 9.48
N ASP A 39 -0.10 3.11 8.72
CA ASP A 39 -0.60 4.37 9.25
C ASP A 39 -2.09 4.23 9.60
N PRO A 40 -2.48 4.47 10.86
CA PRO A 40 -3.89 4.46 11.28
C PRO A 40 -4.80 5.40 10.48
N GLN A 41 -4.24 6.42 9.83
CA GLN A 41 -5.00 7.34 8.96
C GLN A 41 -5.41 6.70 7.64
N GLY A 42 -4.82 5.57 7.24
CA GLY A 42 -5.29 4.78 6.10
C GLY A 42 -5.18 5.44 4.72
N SER A 43 -4.34 6.46 4.56
CA SER A 43 -4.25 7.22 3.30
C SER A 43 -3.89 6.37 2.08
N SER A 44 -3.19 5.24 2.24
CA SER A 44 -2.90 4.34 1.12
C SER A 44 -4.13 3.51 0.72
N ARG A 45 -4.99 3.17 1.69
CA ARG A 45 -6.23 2.43 1.48
C ARG A 45 -7.25 3.30 0.76
N ASP A 46 -7.41 4.56 1.18
CA ASP A 46 -8.28 5.52 0.50
C ASP A 46 -7.83 5.76 -0.95
N TRP A 47 -6.52 5.87 -1.17
CA TRP A 47 -5.94 5.96 -2.51
C TRP A 47 -6.27 4.74 -3.39
N ALA A 48 -6.22 3.54 -2.83
CA ALA A 48 -6.53 2.32 -3.59
C ALA A 48 -8.03 2.18 -3.88
N ALA A 49 -8.90 2.65 -2.99
CA ALA A 49 -10.36 2.52 -3.12
C ALA A 49 -10.94 3.33 -4.31
N VAL A 50 -10.23 4.36 -4.77
CA VAL A 50 -10.66 5.21 -5.89
C VAL A 50 -10.08 4.80 -7.26
N HIS A 51 -9.34 3.69 -7.33
CA HIS A 51 -8.73 3.21 -8.57
C HIS A 51 -9.38 1.90 -9.07
N GLU A 52 -10.11 1.99 -10.18
CA GLU A 52 -10.85 0.87 -10.75
C GLU A 52 -10.01 -0.01 -11.69
N GLU A 53 -8.99 0.56 -12.37
CA GLU A 53 -8.17 -0.17 -13.34
C GLU A 53 -6.86 -0.71 -12.75
N GLN A 54 -6.77 -2.04 -12.64
CA GLN A 54 -5.59 -2.78 -12.18
C GLN A 54 -5.04 -2.25 -10.84
N PRO A 55 -5.81 -2.34 -9.74
CA PRO A 55 -5.40 -1.77 -8.47
C PRO A 55 -4.13 -2.46 -7.93
N VAL A 56 -3.26 -1.67 -7.29
CA VAL A 56 -2.22 -2.22 -6.43
C VAL A 56 -2.92 -2.79 -5.20
N PRO A 57 -2.71 -4.07 -4.83
CA PRO A 57 -3.30 -4.60 -3.61
C PRO A 57 -2.68 -3.90 -2.40
N VAL A 58 -3.54 -3.38 -1.52
CA VAL A 58 -3.15 -2.67 -0.29
C VAL A 58 -3.75 -3.38 0.90
N ILE A 59 -2.92 -3.68 1.91
CA ILE A 59 -3.37 -4.19 3.20
C ILE A 59 -3.01 -3.21 4.31
N GLY A 60 -3.96 -2.94 5.21
CA GLY A 60 -3.70 -2.17 6.43
C GLY A 60 -3.40 -3.12 7.59
N ILE A 61 -2.23 -3.02 8.22
CA ILE A 61 -1.86 -3.89 9.35
C ILE A 61 -2.38 -3.39 10.70
N ASP A 62 -2.82 -2.13 10.74
CA ASP A 62 -3.51 -1.50 11.86
C ASP A 62 -5.03 -1.81 11.88
N SER A 63 -5.54 -2.47 10.83
CA SER A 63 -6.97 -2.75 10.67
C SER A 63 -7.41 -4.03 11.39
N PRO A 64 -8.59 -4.04 12.06
CA PRO A 64 -9.16 -5.27 12.62
C PRO A 64 -9.59 -6.29 11.54
N THR A 65 -9.53 -5.93 10.26
CA THR A 65 -9.90 -6.79 9.12
C THR A 65 -8.72 -7.52 8.49
N ILE A 66 -7.52 -7.42 9.06
CA ILE A 66 -6.28 -7.96 8.47
C ILE A 66 -6.39 -9.42 8.06
N ASP A 67 -7.04 -10.28 8.86
CA ASP A 67 -7.20 -11.71 8.56
C ASP A 67 -8.02 -11.97 7.28
N ARG A 68 -8.98 -11.09 6.98
CA ARG A 68 -9.77 -11.15 5.76
C ARG A 68 -8.98 -10.57 4.59
N ASP A 69 -8.32 -9.45 4.80
CA ASP A 69 -7.61 -8.71 3.76
C ASP A 69 -6.33 -9.43 3.31
N LEU A 70 -5.72 -10.24 4.18
CA LEU A 70 -4.62 -11.15 3.81
C LEU A 70 -5.08 -12.24 2.84
N LYS A 71 -6.31 -12.76 3.00
CA LYS A 71 -6.84 -13.85 2.15
C LYS A 71 -7.17 -13.39 0.74
N SER A 72 -7.32 -12.09 0.48
CA SER A 72 -7.56 -11.59 -0.88
C SER A 72 -6.27 -11.44 -1.69
N VAL A 73 -5.10 -11.58 -1.05
CA VAL A 73 -3.77 -11.43 -1.67
C VAL A 73 -3.10 -12.79 -1.95
N VAL A 74 -3.61 -13.88 -1.35
CA VAL A 74 -3.07 -15.25 -1.45
C VAL A 74 -3.89 -16.12 -2.38
#